data_AF-A0A6G0Z6S3-F1
#
_entry.id   AF-A0A6G0Z6S3-F1
#
_cell.length_a   1.000
_cell.length_b   1.000
_cell.length_c   1.000
_cell.angle_alpha   90.00
_cell.angle_beta   90.00
_cell.angle_gamma   90.00
#
_symmetry.space_group_name_H-M   'P 1'
#
loop_
_entity.id
_entity.type
_entity.pdbx_description
1 polymer ?
#
loop_
_entity_poly.entity_id
_entity_poly.type
_entity_poly.pdbx_seq_one_letter_code
_entity_poly.pdbx_strand_id
1 'polypeptide(L)'
;MQMYGKLSSPELIIYTSVVLILALWFHWRWKHRYFLDLAEKLPGPPSYPLIGTTSMFTHTYDETIAKLKENAEQYNYEPVGTWIGPIHYVSVVKPEDIQ
;
A
#
# COMPACT_ATOMS: atom_id res chain seq x y z
N MET A 1 -8.28 16.83 -41.61
CA MET A 1 -8.70 15.46 -41.95
C MET A 1 -7.67 14.51 -41.37
N GLN A 2 -8.09 13.57 -40.54
CA GLN A 2 -7.30 12.91 -39.50
C GLN A 2 -6.11 12.09 -40.01
N MET A 3 -4.94 12.34 -39.42
CA MET A 3 -3.77 11.46 -39.50
C MET A 3 -3.83 10.47 -38.33
N TYR A 4 -4.73 9.49 -38.40
CA TYR A 4 -4.71 8.36 -37.45
C TYR A 4 -3.58 7.43 -37.85
N GLY A 5 -2.44 7.56 -37.17
CA GLY A 5 -1.37 6.56 -37.22
C GLY A 5 -1.95 5.20 -36.80
N LYS A 6 -1.82 4.20 -37.67
CA LYS A 6 -2.26 2.84 -37.42
C LYS A 6 -1.49 2.30 -36.22
N LEU A 7 -2.15 2.16 -35.07
CA LEU A 7 -1.56 1.60 -33.86
C LEU A 7 -1.01 0.20 -34.17
N SER A 8 0.25 -0.04 -33.79
CA SER A 8 0.89 -1.33 -33.95
C SER A 8 0.35 -2.34 -32.93
N SER A 9 0.35 -3.63 -33.28
CA SER A 9 -0.09 -4.71 -32.38
C SER A 9 0.54 -4.67 -30.97
N PRO A 10 1.84 -4.37 -30.76
CA PRO A 10 2.39 -4.27 -29.41
C PRO A 10 1.87 -3.07 -28.62
N GLU A 11 1.62 -1.93 -29.26
CA GLU A 11 1.03 -0.76 -28.59
C GLU A 11 -0.38 -1.07 -28.09
N LEU A 12 -1.19 -1.75 -28.90
CA LEU A 12 -2.53 -2.20 -28.49
C LEU A 12 -2.48 -3.13 -27.27
N ILE A 13 -1.53 -4.06 -27.22
CA ILE A 13 -1.35 -4.98 -26.09
C ILE A 13 -0.97 -4.20 -24.83
N ILE A 14 -0.02 -3.26 -24.94
CA ILE A 14 0.42 -2.42 -23.81
C ILE A 14 -0.75 -1.59 -23.29
N TYR A 15 -1.46 -0.87 -24.16
CA TYR A 15 -2.59 -0.04 -23.74
C TYR A 15 -3.71 -0.86 -23.10
N THR A 16 -4.06 -2.00 -23.71
CA THR A 16 -5.08 -2.90 -23.14
C THR A 16 -4.64 -3.43 -21.78
N SER A 17 -3.37 -3.77 -21.62
CA SER A 17 -2.82 -4.27 -20.35
C SER A 17 -2.87 -3.20 -19.26
N VAL A 18 -2.47 -1.96 -19.57
CA VAL A 18 -2.53 -0.84 -18.63
C VAL A 18 -3.96 -0.55 -18.22
N VAL A 19 -4.90 -0.52 -19.17
CA VAL A 19 -6.33 -0.31 -18.88
C VAL A 19 -6.87 -1.42 -17.98
N LEU A 20 -6.51 -2.68 -18.25
CA LEU A 20 -6.96 -3.81 -17.44
C LEU A 20 -6.38 -3.77 -16.01
N ILE A 21 -5.09 -3.43 -15.86
CA ILE A 21 -4.46 -3.26 -14.53
C ILE A 21 -5.15 -2.15 -13.74
N LEU A 22 -5.41 -1.00 -14.36
CA LEU A 22 -6.11 0.11 -13.72
C LEU A 22 -7.54 -0.29 -13.32
N ALA A 23 -8.28 -0.94 -14.21
CA ALA A 23 -9.64 -1.40 -13.94
C ALA A 23 -9.68 -2.38 -12.76
N LEU A 24 -8.76 -3.34 -12.71
CA LEU A 24 -8.63 -4.28 -11.59
C LEU A 24 -8.27 -3.55 -10.28
N TRP A 25 -7.36 -2.57 -10.33
CA TRP A 25 -6.97 -1.77 -9.17
C TRP A 25 -8.14 -0.94 -8.63
N PHE A 26 -8.86 -0.22 -9.49
CA PHE A 26 -10.05 0.54 -9.10
C PHE A 26 -11.15 -0.37 -8.55
N HIS A 27 -11.40 -1.52 -9.20
CA HIS A 27 -12.37 -2.50 -8.72
C HIS A 27 -12.00 -3.02 -7.32
N TRP A 28 -10.73 -3.35 -7.08
CA TRP A 28 -10.25 -3.77 -5.76
C TRP A 28 -10.42 -2.65 -4.72
N ARG A 29 -10.04 -1.41 -5.04
CA ARG A 29 -10.14 -0.26 -4.13
C ARG A 29 -11.60 0.04 -3.79
N TRP A 30 -12.50 -0.09 -4.76
CA TRP A 30 -13.94 0.07 -4.52
C TRP A 30 -14.51 -1.02 -3.63
N LYS A 31 -14.17 -2.29 -3.90
CA LYS A 31 -14.60 -3.44 -3.10
C LYS A 31 -14.14 -3.34 -1.65
N HIS A 32 -12.94 -2.81 -1.40
CA HIS A 32 -12.35 -2.71 -0.06
C HIS A 32 -12.43 -1.30 0.55
N ARG A 33 -13.24 -0.40 -0.01
CA ARG A 33 -13.32 1.00 0.46
C ARG A 33 -13.55 1.13 1.96
N TYR A 34 -14.47 0.34 2.52
CA TYR A 34 -14.78 0.37 3.95
C TYR A 34 -13.58 -0.03 4.81
N PHE A 35 -12.85 -1.06 4.38
CA PHE A 35 -11.63 -1.48 5.05
C PHE A 35 -10.53 -0.41 4.97
N LEU A 36 -10.39 0.22 3.80
CA LEU A 36 -9.44 1.30 3.58
C LEU A 36 -9.76 2.52 4.45
N ASP A 37 -11.05 2.89 4.56
CA ASP A 37 -11.51 3.98 5.42
C ASP A 37 -11.25 3.69 6.92
N LEU A 38 -11.28 2.42 7.33
CA LEU A 38 -10.90 2.02 8.69
C LEU A 38 -9.39 2.04 8.90
N ALA A 39 -8.62 1.58 7.91
CA ALA A 39 -7.16 1.58 7.96
C ALA A 39 -6.59 3.00 8.01
N GLU A 40 -7.20 3.96 7.30
CA GLU A 40 -6.82 5.38 7.31
C GLU A 40 -7.02 6.07 8.68
N LYS A 41 -7.76 5.46 9.61
CA LYS A 41 -7.92 5.99 10.98
C LYS A 41 -6.74 5.68 11.89
N LEU A 42 -5.94 4.67 11.55
CA LEU A 42 -4.76 4.33 12.33
C LEU A 42 -3.63 5.30 11.97
N PRO A 43 -2.90 5.82 12.96
CA PRO A 43 -1.70 6.59 12.68
C PRO A 43 -0.68 5.69 11.98
N GLY A 44 0.18 6.28 11.16
CA GLY A 44 1.24 5.52 10.49
C GLY A 44 1.95 6.31 9.41
N PRO A 45 3.09 5.79 8.93
CA PRO A 45 3.85 6.43 7.88
C PRO A 45 3.05 6.49 6.58
N PRO A 46 3.34 7.50 5.73
CA PRO A 46 2.61 7.68 4.47
C PRO A 46 2.74 6.42 3.61
N SER A 47 1.59 5.90 3.17
CA SER A 47 1.51 4.73 2.30
C SER A 47 1.28 5.15 0.85
N TYR A 48 2.06 4.58 -0.07
CA TYR A 48 1.88 4.82 -1.49
C TYR A 48 1.00 3.74 -2.13
N PRO A 49 0.22 4.08 -3.18
CA PRO A 49 -0.51 3.07 -3.95
C PRO A 49 0.44 1.97 -4.45
N LEU A 50 0.04 0.71 -4.32
CA LEU A 50 0.77 -0.51 -4.73
C LEU A 50 2.04 -0.83 -3.95
N ILE A 51 2.79 0.19 -3.52
CA ILE A 51 4.07 0.05 -2.83
C ILE A 51 3.85 -0.02 -1.30
N GLY A 52 2.85 0.68 -0.78
CA GLY A 52 2.59 0.77 0.66
C GLY A 52 3.69 1.55 1.38
N THR A 53 4.09 1.05 2.53
CA THR A 53 5.14 1.58 3.43
C THR A 53 6.37 0.68 3.41
N THR A 54 6.74 0.17 2.22
CA THR A 54 7.84 -0.79 2.05
C THR A 54 9.20 -0.28 2.52
N SER A 55 9.40 1.04 2.65
CA SER A 55 10.63 1.62 3.21
C SER A 55 10.92 1.16 4.64
N MET A 56 9.90 0.67 5.37
CA MET A 56 10.08 0.10 6.72
C MET A 56 10.64 -1.32 6.72
N PHE A 57 10.54 -2.04 5.61
CA PHE A 57 10.99 -3.42 5.48
C PHE A 57 12.28 -3.46 4.66
N THR A 58 13.40 -3.75 5.32
CA THR A 58 14.72 -3.80 4.68
C THR A 58 15.16 -5.23 4.38
N HIS A 59 16.34 -5.37 3.78
CA HIS A 59 16.91 -6.68 3.44
C HIS A 59 17.35 -7.50 4.65
N THR A 60 17.54 -6.88 5.82
CA THR A 60 17.96 -7.56 7.04
C THR A 60 16.91 -7.45 8.14
N TYR A 61 16.83 -8.50 8.95
CA TYR A 61 15.92 -8.55 10.09
C TYR A 61 16.23 -7.46 11.10
N ASP A 62 17.50 -7.28 11.47
CA ASP A 62 17.91 -6.34 12.51
C ASP A 62 17.57 -4.89 12.17
N GLU A 63 17.80 -4.47 10.92
CA GLU A 63 17.41 -3.13 10.44
C GLU A 63 15.88 -2.96 10.41
N THR A 64 15.14 -4.00 10.03
CA THR A 64 13.68 -3.97 10.03
C THR A 64 13.15 -3.81 11.46
N ILE A 65 13.71 -4.53 12.43
CA ILE A 65 13.35 -4.39 13.85
C ILE A 65 13.70 -2.99 14.37
N ALA A 66 14.87 -2.45 14.01
CA ALA A 66 15.26 -1.10 14.41
C ALA A 66 14.26 -0.05 13.89
N LYS A 67 13.89 -0.13 12.61
CA LYS A 67 12.88 0.76 12.00
C LYS A 67 11.50 0.62 12.63
N LEU A 68 11.07 -0.61 12.95
CA LEU A 68 9.81 -0.83 13.66
C LEU A 68 9.81 -0.19 15.04
N LYS A 69 10.95 -0.24 15.75
CA LYS A 69 11.12 0.43 17.04
C LYS A 69 11.07 1.95 16.91
N GLU A 70 11.80 2.53 15.96
CA GLU A 70 11.76 3.97 15.66
C GLU A 70 10.34 4.43 15.30
N ASN A 71 9.64 3.64 14.50
CA ASN A 71 8.25 3.90 14.13
C ASN A 71 7.32 3.85 15.36
N ALA A 72 7.48 2.86 16.25
CA ALA A 72 6.71 2.79 17.48
C ALA A 72 6.96 4.01 18.39
N GLU A 73 8.22 4.45 18.53
CA GLU A 73 8.59 5.66 19.27
C GLU A 73 7.97 6.91 18.66
N GLN A 74 8.02 7.05 17.33
CA GLN A 74 7.43 8.19 16.61
C GLN A 74 5.92 8.33 16.84
N TYR A 75 5.21 7.22 16.99
CA TYR A 75 3.76 7.20 17.20
C TYR A 75 3.36 6.92 18.67
N ASN A 76 4.26 7.19 19.63
CA ASN A 76 4.01 7.07 21.06
C ASN A 76 3.51 5.68 21.51
N TYR A 77 3.95 4.62 20.84
CA TYR A 77 3.56 3.24 21.08
C TYR A 77 2.05 2.97 20.96
N GLU A 78 1.30 3.83 20.26
CA GLU A 78 -0.08 3.57 19.86
C GLU A 78 -0.12 2.54 18.71
N PRO A 79 -1.26 1.87 18.45
CA PRO A 79 -1.40 0.99 17.30
C PRO A 79 -1.15 1.72 15.97
N VAL A 80 -0.20 1.22 15.17
CA VAL A 80 0.21 1.84 13.91
C VAL A 80 -0.17 0.98 12.70
N GLY A 81 -0.79 1.62 11.71
CA GLY A 81 -1.14 1.02 10.41
C GLY A 81 0.02 1.09 9.41
N THR A 82 0.29 -0.02 8.74
CA THR A 82 1.40 -0.20 7.80
C THR A 82 0.94 -1.00 6.59
N TRP A 83 1.43 -0.69 5.39
CA TRP A 83 1.01 -1.36 4.15
C TRP A 83 2.16 -2.13 3.49
N ILE A 84 1.92 -3.38 3.13
CA ILE A 84 2.78 -4.13 2.20
C ILE A 84 1.90 -4.58 1.04
N GLY A 85 2.02 -3.89 -0.10
CA GLY A 85 1.11 -4.07 -1.22
C GLY A 85 -0.36 -3.86 -0.79
N PRO A 86 -1.27 -4.81 -1.07
CA PRO A 86 -2.68 -4.70 -0.69
C PRO A 86 -2.98 -5.16 0.76
N ILE A 87 -1.97 -5.58 1.53
CA ILE A 87 -2.15 -6.11 2.88
C ILE A 87 -1.83 -5.01 3.90
N HIS A 88 -2.79 -4.74 4.78
CA HIS A 88 -2.63 -3.83 5.90
C HIS A 88 -2.18 -4.60 7.15
N TYR A 89 -1.08 -4.16 7.74
CA TYR A 89 -0.53 -4.67 8.99
C TYR A 89 -0.78 -3.64 10.09
N VAL A 90 -1.18 -4.11 11.26
CA VAL A 90 -1.31 -3.27 12.45
C VAL A 90 -0.26 -3.72 13.45
N SER A 91 0.65 -2.82 13.79
CA SER A 91 1.66 -3.06 14.83
C SER A 91 1.07 -2.65 16.17
N VAL A 92 0.95 -3.61 17.07
CA VAL A 92 0.47 -3.41 18.45
C VAL A 92 1.64 -3.71 19.39
N VAL A 93 1.97 -2.77 20.27
CA VAL A 93 3.15 -2.86 21.14
C VAL A 93 2.74 -3.08 22.60
N LYS A 94 1.70 -2.37 23.06
CA LYS A 94 1.20 -2.45 24.42
C LYS A 94 0.31 -3.71 24.58
N PRO A 95 0.52 -4.53 25.61
CA PRO A 95 -0.32 -5.70 25.85
C PRO A 95 -1.80 -5.36 26.05
N GLU A 96 -2.09 -4.17 26.58
CA GLU A 96 -3.44 -3.70 26.87
C GLU A 96 -4.29 -3.50 25.60
N ASP A 97 -3.66 -3.21 24.47
CA ASP A 97 -4.32 -2.97 23.16
C ASP A 97 -4.77 -4.28 22.47
N ILE A 98 -4.37 -5.44 22.99
CA ILE A 98 -4.70 -6.77 22.46
C ILE A 98 -5.92 -7.40 23.18
N GLN A 99 -6.25 -6.90 24.37
CA GLN A 99 -7.32 -7.42 25.25
C GLN A 99 -8.72 -7.04 24.76
#